data_AF-A0AAN5H239-F1
#
_entry.id   AF-A0AAN5H239-F1
#
_cell.length_a   1.000
_cell.length_b   1.000
_cell.length_c   1.000
_cell.angle_alpha   90.00
_cell.angle_beta   90.00
_cell.angle_gamma   90.00
#
_symmetry.space_group_name_H-M   'P 1'
#
loop_
_entity.id
_entity.type
_entity.pdbx_description
1 polymer ?
#
loop_
_entity_poly.entity_id
_entity_poly.type
_entity_poly.pdbx_seq_one_letter_code
_entity_poly.pdbx_strand_id
1 'polypeptide(L)'
;MLRTTVLAGEVIIQENNRMLKRRDAFLKKSALAVSMALLLSAQAQAVLTGPVDANSSSLLIGENSFITNSTGTANNTFLLGGGAFNMDSPGSLQFGSFSGVYNSPHSVTLGRDAGQAESKYGVAIGKSAEVLNSQHSVAIGGWAGIENSSGSVALGHGSQVSGENNVVSVGAGPEGYG
;
A
#
# COMPACT_ATOMS: atom_id res chain seq x y z
N MET A 1 16.18 -81.10 -16.80
CA MET A 1 15.18 -80.52 -15.88
C MET A 1 15.72 -79.36 -15.05
N LEU A 2 16.87 -79.49 -14.37
CA LEU A 2 17.41 -78.44 -13.49
C LEU A 2 17.69 -77.08 -14.16
N ARG A 3 18.16 -77.09 -15.43
CA ARG A 3 18.56 -75.89 -16.17
C ARG A 3 17.38 -74.95 -16.50
N THR A 4 16.20 -75.51 -16.74
CA THR A 4 14.97 -74.75 -17.06
C THR A 4 14.43 -74.02 -15.82
N THR A 5 14.53 -74.64 -14.64
CA THR A 5 14.11 -74.04 -13.37
C THR A 5 15.01 -72.88 -12.96
N VAL A 6 16.33 -72.98 -13.20
CA VAL A 6 17.28 -71.89 -12.93
C VAL A 6 17.02 -70.67 -13.84
N LEU A 7 16.77 -70.89 -15.13
CA LEU A 7 16.41 -69.80 -16.04
C LEU A 7 15.10 -69.11 -15.63
N ALA A 8 14.09 -69.87 -15.19
CA ALA A 8 12.82 -69.30 -14.73
C ALA A 8 13.01 -68.43 -13.48
N GLY A 9 13.85 -68.85 -12.52
CA GLY A 9 14.18 -68.07 -11.32
C GLY A 9 14.89 -66.75 -11.66
N GLU A 10 15.84 -66.78 -12.59
CA GLU A 10 16.57 -65.59 -13.03
C GLU A 10 15.67 -64.58 -13.74
N VAL A 11 14.76 -65.05 -14.60
CA VAL A 11 13.76 -64.19 -15.28
C VAL A 11 12.80 -63.54 -14.27
N ILE A 12 12.34 -64.27 -13.26
CA ILE A 12 11.45 -63.74 -12.21
C ILE A 12 12.16 -62.64 -11.40
N ILE A 13 13.44 -62.85 -11.04
CA ILE A 13 14.24 -61.86 -10.30
C ILE A 13 14.45 -60.59 -11.15
N GLN A 14 14.74 -60.75 -12.44
CA GLN A 14 14.91 -59.62 -13.36
C GLN A 14 13.63 -58.79 -13.53
N GLU A 15 12.48 -59.45 -13.69
CA GLU A 15 11.19 -58.75 -13.78
C GLU A 15 10.80 -58.07 -12.46
N ASN A 16 11.06 -58.70 -11.30
CA ASN A 16 10.84 -58.05 -10.01
C ASN A 16 11.70 -56.80 -9.82
N ASN A 17 12.98 -56.85 -10.21
CA ASN A 17 13.87 -55.70 -10.18
C ASN A 17 13.42 -54.58 -11.14
N ARG A 18 12.90 -54.95 -12.31
CA ARG A 18 12.34 -54.00 -13.29
C ARG A 18 11.07 -53.33 -12.76
N MET A 19 10.18 -54.10 -12.15
CA MET A 19 8.95 -53.62 -11.53
C MET A 19 9.23 -52.68 -10.35
N LEU A 20 10.22 -53.00 -9.52
CA LEU A 20 10.63 -52.16 -8.39
C LEU A 20 11.11 -50.77 -8.87
N LYS A 21 11.99 -50.73 -9.89
CA LYS A 21 12.47 -49.48 -10.49
C LYS A 21 11.34 -48.64 -11.10
N ARG A 22 10.34 -49.27 -11.73
CA ARG A 22 9.18 -48.58 -12.28
C ARG A 22 8.29 -47.97 -11.20
N ARG A 23 8.07 -48.70 -10.10
CA ARG A 23 7.31 -48.21 -8.94
C ARG A 23 7.98 -47.01 -8.30
N ASP A 24 9.29 -47.06 -8.11
CA ASP A 24 10.05 -45.96 -7.51
C ASP A 24 10.03 -44.70 -8.40
N ALA A 25 10.11 -44.87 -9.72
CA ALA A 25 9.98 -43.77 -10.68
C ALA A 25 8.57 -43.14 -10.67
N PHE A 26 7.52 -43.97 -10.56
CA PHE A 26 6.14 -43.51 -10.45
C PHE A 26 5.90 -42.72 -9.17
N LEU A 27 6.37 -43.24 -8.02
CA LEU A 27 6.25 -42.57 -6.72
C LEU A 27 6.94 -41.20 -6.73
N LYS A 28 8.16 -41.10 -7.27
CA LYS A 28 8.88 -39.82 -7.39
C LYS A 28 8.15 -38.80 -8.27
N LYS A 29 7.59 -39.23 -9.41
CA LYS A 29 6.82 -38.36 -10.31
C LYS A 29 5.50 -37.91 -9.69
N SER A 30 4.80 -38.83 -9.02
CA SER A 30 3.53 -38.52 -8.35
C SER A 30 3.73 -37.56 -7.17
N ALA A 31 4.78 -37.75 -6.36
CA ALA A 31 5.13 -36.84 -5.28
C ALA A 31 5.44 -35.45 -5.81
N LEU A 32 6.24 -35.34 -6.88
CA LEU A 32 6.57 -34.06 -7.51
C LEU A 32 5.34 -33.35 -8.09
N ALA A 33 4.44 -34.09 -8.75
CA ALA A 33 3.20 -33.56 -9.30
C ALA A 33 2.26 -33.06 -8.21
N VAL A 34 2.12 -33.79 -7.10
CA VAL A 34 1.31 -33.38 -5.94
C VAL A 34 1.90 -32.14 -5.26
N SER A 35 3.23 -32.09 -5.08
CA SER A 35 3.91 -30.91 -4.53
C SER A 35 3.75 -29.67 -5.41
N MET A 36 3.83 -29.81 -6.73
CA MET A 36 3.59 -28.72 -7.68
C MET A 36 2.11 -28.28 -7.68
N ALA A 37 1.17 -29.21 -7.65
CA ALA A 37 -0.25 -28.89 -7.57
C ALA A 37 -0.60 -28.13 -6.28
N LEU A 38 -0.05 -28.55 -5.13
CA LEU A 38 -0.19 -27.82 -3.87
C LEU A 38 0.42 -26.41 -3.96
N LEU A 39 1.64 -26.30 -4.49
CA LEU A 39 2.36 -25.04 -4.65
C LEU A 39 1.60 -24.05 -5.56
N LEU A 40 1.01 -24.54 -6.66
CA LEU A 40 0.22 -23.72 -7.58
C LEU A 40 -1.16 -23.36 -7.02
N SER A 41 -1.75 -24.19 -6.15
CA SER A 41 -3.05 -23.93 -5.53
C SER A 41 -3.01 -22.93 -4.35
N ALA A 42 -1.81 -22.72 -3.79
CA ALA A 42 -1.58 -21.80 -2.70
C ALA A 42 -0.78 -20.61 -3.21
N GLN A 43 -1.43 -19.54 -3.70
CA GLN A 43 -0.99 -18.12 -3.58
C GLN A 43 -1.74 -17.20 -4.57
N ALA A 44 -2.88 -16.66 -4.13
CA ALA A 44 -3.21 -15.27 -4.42
C ALA A 44 -3.03 -14.50 -3.11
N GLN A 45 -1.76 -14.38 -2.70
CA GLN A 45 -1.39 -13.60 -1.53
C GLN A 45 -1.24 -12.16 -2.01
N ALA A 46 -2.07 -11.23 -1.51
CA ALA A 46 -1.73 -9.82 -1.57
C ALA A 46 -0.48 -9.63 -0.71
N VAL A 47 0.68 -9.67 -1.34
CA VAL A 47 1.96 -9.44 -0.66
C VAL A 47 2.05 -7.95 -0.39
N LEU A 48 1.84 -7.59 0.88
CA LEU A 48 2.07 -6.25 1.37
C LEU A 48 3.58 -6.04 1.49
N THR A 49 4.19 -5.47 0.45
CA THR A 49 5.61 -5.13 0.42
C THR A 49 5.83 -3.81 1.17
N GLY A 50 6.03 -3.89 2.50
CA GLY A 50 6.33 -2.73 3.35
C GLY A 50 6.15 -3.03 4.84
N PRO A 51 6.73 -2.22 5.75
CA PRO A 51 6.49 -2.34 7.19
C PRO A 51 5.01 -2.04 7.48
N VAL A 52 4.35 -2.98 8.16
CA VAL A 52 2.98 -2.84 8.66
C VAL A 52 3.03 -2.64 10.16
N ASP A 53 2.78 -1.42 10.61
CA ASP A 53 2.56 -1.13 12.03
C ASP A 53 1.06 -0.96 12.26
N ALA A 54 0.44 -1.98 12.85
CA ALA A 54 -0.92 -1.92 13.34
C ALA A 54 -0.88 -1.62 14.83
N ASN A 55 -0.69 -0.34 15.18
CA ASN A 55 -0.88 0.14 16.53
C ASN A 55 -2.13 1.04 16.58
N SER A 56 -2.91 0.93 17.66
CA SER A 56 -3.96 1.90 18.00
C SER A 56 -4.97 2.21 16.88
N SER A 57 -5.40 1.21 16.10
CA SER A 57 -6.37 1.35 14.98
C SER A 57 -5.84 2.12 13.75
N SER A 58 -4.53 2.28 13.61
CA SER A 58 -3.91 2.88 12.43
C SER A 58 -3.29 1.81 11.52
N LEU A 59 -3.18 2.12 10.22
CA LEU A 59 -2.55 1.25 9.23
C LEU A 59 -1.55 2.07 8.41
N LEU A 60 -0.29 1.62 8.43
CA LEU A 60 0.80 2.16 7.64
C LEU A 60 1.24 1.17 6.57
N ILE A 61 1.36 1.63 5.32
CA ILE A 61 1.91 0.88 4.19
C ILE A 61 2.81 1.81 3.37
N GLY A 62 4.12 1.63 3.45
CA GLY A 62 5.07 2.42 2.66
C GLY A 62 6.49 2.28 3.18
N GLU A 63 7.46 2.19 2.27
CA GLU A 63 8.88 2.25 2.63
C GLU A 63 9.22 3.65 3.20
N ASN A 64 10.12 3.72 4.18
CA ASN A 64 10.62 4.98 4.75
C ASN A 64 9.50 5.95 5.21
N SER A 65 8.39 5.39 5.67
CA SER A 65 7.21 6.16 6.08
C SER A 65 6.98 6.01 7.57
N PHE A 66 6.38 7.01 8.20
CA PHE A 66 6.09 6.95 9.63
C PHE A 66 4.80 7.70 9.99
N ILE A 67 4.11 7.15 10.98
CA ILE A 67 3.03 7.82 11.70
C ILE A 67 3.55 8.06 13.11
N THR A 68 3.52 9.29 13.59
CA THR A 68 3.89 9.63 14.96
C THR A 68 2.86 10.54 15.59
N ASN A 69 2.69 10.42 16.91
CA ASN A 69 1.86 11.32 17.68
C ASN A 69 2.55 11.64 19.01
N SER A 70 2.99 12.89 19.14
CA SER A 70 3.59 13.51 20.33
C SER A 70 2.63 13.54 21.53
N THR A 71 1.32 13.45 21.30
CA THR A 71 0.28 13.42 22.35
C THR A 71 -0.16 12.00 22.76
N GLY A 72 0.49 10.96 22.24
CA GLY A 72 0.44 9.61 22.82
C GLY A 72 -0.59 8.63 22.24
N THR A 73 -1.40 8.98 21.24
CA THR A 73 -2.20 7.96 20.54
C THR A 73 -2.48 8.32 19.09
N ALA A 74 -1.78 7.68 18.16
CA ALA A 74 -2.10 7.72 16.74
C ALA A 74 -3.34 6.85 16.48
N ASN A 75 -4.53 7.41 16.70
CA ASN A 75 -5.78 6.68 16.50
C ASN A 75 -6.37 6.97 15.12
N ASN A 76 -6.77 5.91 14.42
CA ASN A 76 -7.61 5.95 13.22
C ASN A 76 -6.95 6.63 12.00
N THR A 77 -5.64 6.49 11.86
CA THR A 77 -4.92 7.01 10.68
C THR A 77 -4.68 5.89 9.67
N PHE A 78 -4.96 6.17 8.40
CA PHE A 78 -4.62 5.27 7.29
C PHE A 78 -3.62 5.96 6.38
N LEU A 79 -2.39 5.45 6.32
CA LEU A 79 -1.29 5.99 5.52
C LEU A 79 -0.80 4.97 4.49
N LEU A 80 -0.94 5.29 3.21
CA LEU A 80 -0.38 4.54 2.09
C LEU A 80 0.55 5.42 1.25
N GLY A 81 1.83 5.08 1.12
CA GLY A 81 2.76 5.77 0.23
C GLY A 81 4.17 5.82 0.80
N GLY A 82 5.18 5.60 -0.05
CA GLY A 82 6.59 5.61 0.36
C GLY A 82 7.11 7.02 0.64
N GLY A 83 7.97 7.17 1.65
CA GLY A 83 8.53 8.45 2.08
C GLY A 83 7.49 9.41 2.67
N ALA A 84 6.28 8.94 2.98
CA ALA A 84 5.22 9.78 3.52
C ALA A 84 5.34 9.88 5.05
N PHE A 85 4.94 11.03 5.60
CA PHE A 85 4.92 11.23 7.04
C PHE A 85 3.59 11.78 7.51
N ASN A 86 3.18 11.30 8.67
CA ASN A 86 2.01 11.78 9.39
C ASN A 86 2.41 12.05 10.84
N MET A 87 2.27 13.29 11.29
CA MET A 87 2.67 13.72 12.63
C MET A 87 1.54 14.48 13.28
N ASP A 88 1.15 14.08 14.49
CA ASP A 88 0.14 14.74 15.32
C ASP A 88 -1.22 14.92 14.62
N SER A 89 -1.55 14.01 13.69
CA SER A 89 -2.73 14.11 12.82
C SER A 89 -3.64 12.88 12.90
N PRO A 90 -4.21 12.57 14.09
CA PRO A 90 -5.09 11.42 14.26
C PRO A 90 -6.36 11.53 13.41
N GLY A 91 -6.94 10.37 13.05
CA GLY A 91 -8.17 10.30 12.26
C GLY A 91 -8.00 10.72 10.79
N SER A 92 -6.77 10.74 10.28
CA SER A 92 -6.47 11.20 8.92
C SER A 92 -6.42 10.04 7.91
N LEU A 93 -6.76 10.37 6.67
CA LEU A 93 -6.63 9.49 5.51
C LEU A 93 -5.57 10.06 4.57
N GLN A 94 -4.46 9.35 4.40
CA GLN A 94 -3.33 9.81 3.62
C GLN A 94 -2.93 8.76 2.57
N PHE A 95 -2.85 9.20 1.31
CA PHE A 95 -2.46 8.37 0.18
C PHE A 95 -1.53 9.12 -0.76
N GLY A 96 -0.31 8.63 -0.96
CA GLY A 96 0.63 9.17 -1.94
C GLY A 96 2.05 9.24 -1.41
N SER A 97 3.01 8.96 -2.29
CA SER A 97 4.44 9.05 -1.94
C SER A 97 4.84 10.48 -1.61
N PHE A 98 5.72 10.64 -0.62
CA PHE A 98 6.21 11.95 -0.14
C PHE A 98 5.11 12.91 0.32
N SER A 99 3.90 12.41 0.60
CA SER A 99 2.85 13.23 1.21
C SER A 99 3.18 13.53 2.66
N GLY A 100 2.80 14.70 3.14
CA GLY A 100 3.10 15.18 4.47
C GLY A 100 1.88 15.72 5.18
N VAL A 101 1.57 15.20 6.36
CA VAL A 101 0.44 15.67 7.19
C VAL A 101 0.93 15.98 8.59
N TYR A 102 0.78 17.23 9.02
CA TYR A 102 1.27 17.74 10.31
C TYR A 102 0.18 18.50 11.06
N ASN A 103 -0.04 18.16 12.34
CA ASN A 103 -1.01 18.79 13.24
C ASN A 103 -2.38 19.09 12.57
N SER A 104 -2.84 18.14 11.77
CA SER A 104 -4.03 18.27 10.93
C SER A 104 -4.95 17.07 11.17
N PRO A 105 -5.49 16.90 12.38
CA PRO A 105 -6.43 15.83 12.69
C PRO A 105 -7.65 15.86 11.76
N HIS A 106 -8.20 14.66 11.52
CA HIS A 106 -9.40 14.44 10.69
C HIS A 106 -9.25 14.94 9.24
N SER A 107 -8.03 14.93 8.72
CA SER A 107 -7.69 15.39 7.38
C SER A 107 -7.77 14.29 6.32
N VAL A 108 -7.84 14.72 5.06
CA VAL A 108 -7.70 13.85 3.89
C VAL A 108 -6.63 14.41 2.97
N THR A 109 -5.59 13.63 2.68
CA THR A 109 -4.46 14.05 1.85
C THR A 109 -4.15 12.99 0.80
N LEU A 110 -4.46 13.27 -0.47
CA LEU A 110 -4.37 12.30 -1.55
C LEU A 110 -3.53 12.85 -2.71
N GLY A 111 -2.32 12.34 -2.91
CA GLY A 111 -1.46 12.71 -4.03
C GLY A 111 0.03 12.64 -3.69
N ARG A 112 0.86 12.53 -4.73
CA ARG A 112 2.32 12.65 -4.57
C ARG A 112 2.67 14.08 -4.15
N ASP A 113 3.50 14.22 -3.13
CA ASP A 113 3.87 15.52 -2.53
C ASP A 113 2.67 16.33 -2.00
N ALA A 114 1.48 15.73 -1.83
CA ALA A 114 0.34 16.44 -1.25
C ALA A 114 0.61 16.73 0.23
N GLY A 115 0.22 17.92 0.69
CA GLY A 115 0.60 18.45 1.98
C GLY A 115 -0.56 19.00 2.79
N GLN A 116 -0.52 18.82 4.11
CA GLN A 116 -1.42 19.52 5.01
C GLN A 116 -0.73 19.84 6.34
N ALA A 117 -0.78 21.11 6.75
CA ALA A 117 -0.17 21.57 8.00
C ALA A 117 -1.11 22.50 8.75
N GLU A 118 -1.26 22.28 10.07
CA GLU A 118 -2.07 23.14 10.96
C GLU A 118 -3.52 23.33 10.49
N SER A 119 -4.08 22.33 9.79
CA SER A 119 -5.31 22.48 9.02
C SER A 119 -6.30 21.37 9.36
N LYS A 120 -6.95 21.48 10.52
CA LYS A 120 -7.94 20.49 10.99
C LYS A 120 -9.10 20.37 10.01
N TYR A 121 -9.58 19.14 9.78
CA TYR A 121 -10.69 18.86 8.84
C TYR A 121 -10.44 19.34 7.40
N GLY A 122 -9.18 19.58 7.02
CA GLY A 122 -8.83 19.98 5.67
C GLY A 122 -8.78 18.80 4.70
N VAL A 123 -8.95 19.09 3.41
CA VAL A 123 -8.89 18.13 2.32
C VAL A 123 -7.91 18.65 1.26
N ALA A 124 -6.83 17.93 1.01
CA ALA A 124 -5.86 18.21 -0.05
C ALA A 124 -5.80 17.03 -1.04
N ILE A 125 -6.24 17.22 -2.28
CA ILE A 125 -6.31 16.15 -3.29
C ILE A 125 -5.66 16.60 -4.60
N GLY A 126 -4.56 15.96 -4.97
CA GLY A 126 -3.80 16.25 -6.18
C GLY A 126 -2.30 16.16 -5.93
N LYS A 127 -1.51 16.05 -7.01
CA LYS A 127 -0.06 16.19 -6.92
C LYS A 127 0.27 17.58 -6.36
N SER A 128 1.04 17.66 -5.27
CA SER A 128 1.44 18.94 -4.66
C SER A 128 0.24 19.82 -4.24
N ALA A 129 -0.93 19.24 -4.00
CA ALA A 129 -2.05 19.98 -3.42
C ALA A 129 -1.78 20.25 -1.94
N GLU A 130 -2.04 21.47 -1.49
CA GLU A 130 -1.68 21.92 -0.14
C GLU A 130 -2.79 22.68 0.58
N VAL A 131 -2.97 22.38 1.87
CA VAL A 131 -3.79 23.16 2.79
C VAL A 131 -2.95 23.52 4.02
N LEU A 132 -2.65 24.81 4.20
CA LEU A 132 -1.72 25.32 5.19
C LEU A 132 -2.41 26.36 6.08
N ASN A 133 -2.35 26.17 7.40
CA ASN A 133 -2.96 27.05 8.39
C ASN A 133 -4.43 27.42 8.06
N SER A 134 -5.20 26.46 7.55
CA SER A 134 -6.53 26.69 6.97
C SER A 134 -7.47 25.56 7.36
N GLN A 135 -8.20 25.74 8.45
CA GLN A 135 -9.13 24.72 8.96
C GLN A 135 -10.37 24.62 8.06
N HIS A 136 -10.99 23.44 8.00
CA HIS A 136 -12.22 23.18 7.23
C HIS A 136 -12.13 23.58 5.74
N SER A 137 -10.94 23.46 5.15
CA SER A 137 -10.66 23.97 3.80
C SER A 137 -10.42 22.83 2.81
N VAL A 138 -10.71 23.06 1.53
CA VAL A 138 -10.69 22.01 0.49
C VAL A 138 -9.89 22.48 -0.72
N ALA A 139 -8.70 21.92 -0.92
CA ALA A 139 -7.87 22.13 -2.10
C ALA A 139 -7.89 20.87 -2.98
N ILE A 140 -8.43 20.97 -4.19
CA ILE A 140 -8.56 19.85 -5.14
C ILE A 140 -8.02 20.27 -6.51
N GLY A 141 -7.00 19.56 -6.97
CA GLY A 141 -6.28 19.83 -8.22
C GLY A 141 -4.78 19.69 -8.01
N GLY A 142 -4.03 19.39 -9.07
CA GLY A 142 -2.57 19.48 -8.99
C GLY A 142 -2.17 20.90 -8.62
N TRP A 143 -1.31 21.08 -7.63
CA TRP A 143 -0.87 22.38 -7.14
C TRP A 143 -1.99 23.32 -6.67
N ALA A 144 -3.18 22.80 -6.37
CA ALA A 144 -4.20 23.60 -5.70
C ALA A 144 -3.73 23.93 -4.27
N GLY A 145 -3.89 25.19 -3.85
CA GLY A 145 -3.33 25.68 -2.59
C GLY A 145 -4.32 26.51 -1.78
N ILE A 146 -4.38 26.30 -0.48
CA ILE A 146 -5.07 27.18 0.45
C ILE A 146 -4.13 27.52 1.60
N GLU A 147 -3.90 28.82 1.83
CA GLU A 147 -3.01 29.30 2.86
C GLU A 147 -3.68 30.38 3.72
N ASN A 148 -3.60 30.26 5.05
CA ASN A 148 -4.14 31.25 6.00
C ASN A 148 -5.61 31.65 5.72
N SER A 149 -6.44 30.70 5.28
CA SER A 149 -7.73 30.94 4.67
C SER A 149 -8.74 29.85 5.04
N SER A 150 -9.19 29.83 6.29
CA SER A 150 -10.12 28.82 6.82
C SER A 150 -11.50 28.88 6.15
N GLY A 151 -12.15 27.72 6.02
CA GLY A 151 -13.46 27.56 5.38
C GLY A 151 -13.46 27.79 3.87
N SER A 152 -12.28 27.80 3.24
CA SER A 152 -12.15 28.13 1.82
C SER A 152 -12.07 26.90 0.92
N VAL A 153 -12.32 27.10 -0.37
CA VAL A 153 -12.27 26.06 -1.40
C VAL A 153 -11.44 26.54 -2.57
N ALA A 154 -10.45 25.75 -2.97
CA ALA A 154 -9.64 25.94 -4.17
C ALA A 154 -9.83 24.71 -5.07
N LEU A 155 -10.45 24.89 -6.24
CA LEU A 155 -10.84 23.81 -7.12
C LEU A 155 -10.29 24.01 -8.54
N GLY A 156 -9.31 23.20 -8.91
CA GLY A 156 -8.67 23.18 -10.22
C GLY A 156 -7.15 23.26 -10.12
N HIS A 157 -6.46 22.98 -11.23
CA HIS A 157 -5.00 22.96 -11.29
C HIS A 157 -4.41 24.33 -10.94
N GLY A 158 -3.60 24.43 -9.88
CA GLY A 158 -3.01 25.69 -9.46
C GLY A 158 -3.99 26.67 -8.81
N SER A 159 -5.27 26.30 -8.62
CA SER A 159 -6.26 27.18 -7.96
C SER A 159 -5.77 27.56 -6.56
N GLN A 160 -5.86 28.84 -6.19
CA GLN A 160 -5.35 29.33 -4.91
C GLN A 160 -6.35 30.19 -4.15
N VAL A 161 -6.28 30.08 -2.81
CA VAL A 161 -6.89 31.02 -1.87
C VAL A 161 -5.84 31.37 -0.81
N SER A 162 -5.63 32.66 -0.54
CA SER A 162 -4.66 33.12 0.44
C SER A 162 -5.13 34.36 1.19
N GLY A 163 -4.97 34.35 2.52
CA GLY A 163 -5.21 35.48 3.43
C GLY A 163 -6.67 35.79 3.75
N GLU A 164 -7.65 35.11 3.15
CA GLU A 164 -9.07 35.41 3.32
C GLU A 164 -9.89 34.15 3.59
N ASN A 165 -10.76 34.22 4.59
CA ASN A 165 -11.59 33.10 5.00
C ASN A 165 -12.88 33.01 4.17
N ASN A 166 -13.39 31.80 3.97
CA ASN A 166 -14.65 31.52 3.26
C ASN A 166 -14.66 31.95 1.78
N VAL A 167 -13.51 31.86 1.12
CA VAL A 167 -13.37 32.19 -0.31
C VAL A 167 -13.46 30.92 -1.15
N VAL A 168 -14.09 31.03 -2.31
CA VAL A 168 -14.15 29.95 -3.30
C VAL A 168 -13.41 30.41 -4.56
N SER A 169 -12.34 29.70 -4.88
CA SER A 169 -11.54 29.87 -6.10
C SER A 169 -11.74 28.63 -6.98
N VAL A 170 -12.12 28.85 -8.25
CA VAL A 170 -12.39 27.77 -9.21
C VAL A 170 -11.71 28.07 -10.52
N GLY A 171 -10.97 27.10 -11.06
CA GLY A 171 -10.31 27.19 -12.35
C GLY A 171 -8.83 26.81 -12.28
N ALA A 172 -8.12 27.09 -13.37
CA ALA A 172 -6.66 27.00 -13.36
C ALA A 172 -6.08 28.26 -12.71
N GLY A 173 -5.17 28.10 -11.75
CA GLY A 173 -4.43 29.23 -11.22
C GLY A 173 -3.37 29.75 -12.20
N PRO A 174 -2.65 30.82 -11.82
CA PRO A 174 -1.63 31.40 -12.67
C PRO A 174 -0.57 30.36 -13.05
N GLU A 175 -0.10 30.41 -14.31
CA GLU A 175 0.93 29.54 -14.85
C GLU A 175 2.26 29.76 -14.09
N GLY A 176 2.49 28.98 -13.05
CA GLY A 176 3.72 29.04 -12.24
C GLY A 176 4.01 27.82 -11.38
N TYR A 177 3.10 26.84 -11.37
CA TYR A 177 3.16 25.64 -10.53
C TYR A 177 3.26 24.38 -11.40
N GLY A 178 4.33 24.26 -12.21
CA GLY A 178 4.61 23.12 -13.09
C GLY A 178 5.80 22.28 -12.62
#